data_AF-A0A914Q5J4-F1
#
_entry.id   AF-A0A914Q5J4-F1
#
_cell.length_a   1.000
_cell.length_b   1.000
_cell.length_c   1.000
_cell.angle_alpha   90.00
_cell.angle_beta   90.00
_cell.angle_gamma   90.00
#
_symmetry.space_group_name_H-M   'P 1'
#
loop_
_entity.id
_entity.type
_entity.pdbx_description
1 polymer ?
#
loop_
_entity_poly.entity_id
_entity_poly.type
_entity_poly.pdbx_seq_one_letter_code
_entity_poly.pdbx_strand_id
1 'polypeptide(L)'
;MFSQLVVKFLLLCVIFAVVIDACQVTVKLRSKTNHKFRVQVYVPSIEQKSEKILFTKPGDKKITVTGENCASLPWVVRTWKQNEQGEWIHAKEVKAKLDGRGWLRVIVGDDYMPFFMDRSGVSCSEGFCG
;
A
#
# COMPACT_ATOMS: atom_id res chain seq x y z
N MET A 1 14.21 -40.59 -23.41
CA MET A 1 12.82 -40.07 -23.42
C MET A 1 12.39 -39.48 -22.07
N PHE A 2 12.72 -40.09 -20.92
CA PHE A 2 12.39 -39.58 -19.58
C PHE A 2 12.98 -38.19 -19.24
N SER A 3 14.24 -37.93 -19.60
CA SER A 3 14.92 -36.65 -19.30
C SER A 3 14.25 -35.43 -19.97
N GLN A 4 13.80 -35.55 -21.23
CA GLN A 4 13.12 -34.45 -21.92
C GLN A 4 11.73 -34.15 -21.36
N LEU A 5 11.04 -35.14 -20.79
CA LEU A 5 9.74 -34.95 -20.16
C LEU A 5 9.87 -34.20 -18.83
N VAL A 6 10.90 -34.52 -18.05
CA VAL A 6 11.23 -33.84 -16.79
C VAL A 6 11.61 -32.37 -17.03
N VAL A 7 12.45 -32.12 -18.05
CA VAL A 7 12.85 -30.75 -18.43
C VAL A 7 11.65 -29.91 -18.92
N LYS A 8 10.74 -30.50 -19.72
CA LYS A 8 9.52 -29.81 -20.16
C LYS A 8 8.56 -29.53 -19.00
N PHE A 9 8.44 -30.45 -18.05
CA PHE A 9 7.62 -30.27 -16.85
C PHE A 9 8.18 -29.19 -15.93
N LEU A 10 9.50 -29.18 -15.70
CA LEU A 10 10.20 -28.11 -14.98
C LEU A 10 10.02 -26.74 -15.64
N LEU A 11 10.17 -26.65 -16.97
CA LEU A 11 9.93 -25.41 -17.71
C LEU A 11 8.48 -24.92 -17.58
N LEU A 12 7.50 -25.83 -17.61
CA LEU A 12 6.09 -25.48 -17.42
C LEU A 12 5.82 -24.95 -16.00
N CYS A 13 6.43 -25.55 -14.98
CA CYS A 13 6.33 -25.09 -13.58
C CYS A 13 6.99 -23.72 -13.38
N VAL A 14 8.13 -23.47 -14.01
CA VAL A 14 8.81 -22.16 -13.97
C VAL A 14 7.97 -21.09 -14.66
N ILE A 15 7.35 -21.40 -15.80
CA ILE A 15 6.45 -20.46 -16.50
C ILE A 15 5.22 -20.16 -15.63
N PHE A 16 4.59 -21.16 -14.99
CA PHE A 16 3.46 -20.93 -14.08
C PHE A 16 3.83 -20.13 -12.83
N ALA A 17 5.05 -20.27 -12.32
CA ALA A 17 5.52 -19.52 -11.14
C ALA A 17 5.69 -18.02 -11.43
N VAL A 18 5.99 -17.64 -12.67
CA VAL A 18 6.19 -16.23 -13.07
C VAL A 18 4.85 -15.47 -13.23
N VAL A 19 3.73 -16.18 -13.40
CA VAL A 19 2.44 -15.57 -13.79
C VAL A 19 1.60 -15.07 -12.59
N ILE A 20 2.08 -15.16 -11.34
CA ILE A 20 1.20 -14.99 -10.16
C ILE A 20 1.65 -13.93 -9.15
N ASP A 21 2.62 -13.06 -9.46
CA ASP A 21 3.01 -11.95 -8.55
C ASP A 21 2.07 -10.74 -8.64
N ALA A 22 0.76 -11.04 -8.62
CA ALA A 22 -0.30 -10.08 -8.45
C ALA A 22 -0.53 -9.83 -6.95
N CYS A 23 -0.26 -8.61 -6.52
CA CYS A 23 -0.59 -8.12 -5.20
C CYS A 23 -2.11 -7.88 -5.09
N GLN A 24 -2.65 -8.18 -3.92
CA GLN A 24 -4.04 -7.89 -3.56
C GLN A 24 -4.08 -7.47 -2.10
N VAL A 25 -3.96 -6.16 -1.89
CA VAL A 25 -3.70 -5.59 -0.57
C VAL A 25 -4.85 -4.68 -0.16
N THR A 26 -5.50 -5.00 0.96
CA THR A 26 -6.44 -4.10 1.61
C THR A 26 -5.71 -3.17 2.57
N VAL A 27 -5.67 -1.88 2.26
CA VAL A 27 -5.10 -0.85 3.15
C VAL A 27 -6.19 -0.35 4.09
N LYS A 28 -6.04 -0.64 5.39
CA LYS A 28 -6.91 -0.18 6.48
C LYS A 28 -6.35 1.14 7.01
N LEU A 29 -6.98 2.26 6.64
CA LEU A 29 -6.64 3.60 7.08
C LEU A 29 -7.34 3.92 8.40
N ARG A 30 -6.59 4.29 9.43
CA ARG A 30 -7.11 4.64 10.75
C ARG A 30 -6.70 6.06 11.15
N SER A 31 -7.68 6.92 11.39
CA SER A 31 -7.47 8.19 12.08
C SER A 31 -7.50 7.97 13.60
N LYS A 32 -6.48 8.47 14.30
CA LYS A 32 -6.45 8.60 15.77
C LYS A 32 -6.56 10.05 16.24
N THR A 33 -6.88 10.98 15.34
CA THR A 33 -6.94 12.42 15.62
C THR A 33 -8.35 12.98 15.43
N ASN A 34 -8.67 14.05 16.16
CA ASN A 34 -9.85 14.88 15.92
C ASN A 34 -9.62 15.95 14.86
N HIS A 35 -8.38 16.14 14.39
CA HIS A 35 -8.08 17.10 13.34
C HIS A 35 -8.58 16.60 11.98
N LYS A 36 -9.06 17.53 11.14
CA LYS A 36 -9.44 17.22 9.77
C LYS A 36 -8.19 17.02 8.93
N PHE A 37 -8.11 15.91 8.20
CA PHE A 37 -7.03 15.67 7.23
C PHE A 37 -7.52 14.86 6.04
N ARG A 38 -6.80 14.96 4.92
CA ARG A 38 -6.97 14.04 3.79
C ARG A 38 -5.81 13.07 3.73
N VAL A 39 -6.06 11.86 3.27
CA VAL A 39 -5.03 10.84 3.02
C VAL A 39 -5.23 10.20 1.65
N GLN A 40 -4.13 9.86 0.98
CA GLN A 40 -4.13 9.20 -0.32
C GLN A 40 -3.06 8.13 -0.32
N VAL A 41 -3.36 6.99 -0.91
CA VAL A 41 -2.40 5.94 -1.20
C VAL A 41 -2.11 5.98 -2.70
N TYR A 42 -0.83 6.01 -3.04
CA TYR A 42 -0.34 5.93 -4.40
C TYR A 42 0.62 4.77 -4.53
N VAL A 43 0.40 3.92 -5.53
CA VAL A 43 1.24 2.77 -5.86
C VAL A 43 1.83 3.01 -7.25
N PRO A 44 3.05 3.57 -7.34
CA PRO A 44 3.60 4.04 -8.61
C PRO A 44 3.84 2.92 -9.63
N SER A 45 4.20 1.73 -9.15
CA SER A 45 4.49 0.54 -9.96
C SER A 45 3.34 0.08 -10.85
N ILE A 46 2.10 0.38 -10.45
CA ILE A 46 0.88 0.04 -11.18
C ILE A 46 0.05 1.28 -11.51
N GLU A 47 0.64 2.47 -11.37
CA GLU A 47 0.02 3.79 -11.60
C GLU A 47 -1.30 4.04 -10.83
N GLN A 48 -1.59 3.24 -9.81
CA GLN A 48 -2.85 3.32 -9.07
C GLN A 48 -2.80 4.39 -7.99
N LYS A 49 -3.70 5.38 -8.07
CA LYS A 49 -3.94 6.41 -7.04
C LYS A 49 -5.33 6.23 -6.45
N SER A 50 -5.43 6.19 -5.12
CA SER A 50 -6.74 6.30 -4.46
C SER A 50 -7.29 7.72 -4.60
N GLU A 51 -8.57 7.91 -4.33
CA GLU A 51 -9.09 9.23 -4.02
C GLU A 51 -8.41 9.80 -2.76
N LYS A 52 -8.47 11.13 -2.60
CA LYS A 52 -8.08 11.79 -1.34
C LYS A 52 -9.21 11.61 -0.32
N ILE A 53 -9.00 10.69 0.61
CA ILE A 53 -9.99 10.32 1.62
C ILE A 53 -9.96 11.34 2.76
N LEU A 54 -11.07 12.03 3.00
CA LEU A 54 -11.22 12.97 4.10
C LEU A 54 -11.56 12.26 5.41
N PHE A 55 -10.82 12.55 6.48
CA PHE A 55 -11.20 12.25 7.85
C PHE A 55 -11.54 13.55 8.57
N THR A 56 -12.62 13.54 9.34
CA THR A 56 -13.07 14.69 10.16
C THR A 56 -13.10 14.39 11.65
N LYS A 57 -12.88 13.13 12.03
CA LYS A 57 -12.85 12.61 13.40
C LYS A 57 -12.11 11.26 13.39
N PRO A 58 -11.79 10.68 14.57
CA PRO A 58 -11.23 9.34 14.65
C PRO A 58 -12.15 8.31 13.98
N GLY A 59 -11.56 7.31 13.34
CA GLY A 59 -12.31 6.29 12.61
C GLY A 59 -11.46 5.49 11.63
N ASP A 60 -12.10 4.51 11.01
CA ASP A 60 -11.47 3.58 10.06
C ASP A 60 -12.08 3.71 8.67
N LYS A 61 -11.24 3.62 7.63
CA LYS A 61 -11.63 3.48 6.22
C LYS A 61 -10.75 2.43 5.56
N LYS A 62 -11.16 1.92 4.41
CA LYS A 62 -10.38 0.91 3.67
C LYS A 62 -10.35 1.21 2.17
N ILE A 63 -9.25 0.83 1.55
CA ILE A 63 -9.12 0.75 0.10
C ILE A 63 -8.48 -0.58 -0.28
N THR A 64 -8.71 -1.04 -1.50
CA THR A 64 -8.08 -2.23 -2.05
C THR A 64 -7.18 -1.82 -3.20
N VAL A 65 -5.95 -2.33 -3.18
CA VAL A 65 -4.97 -2.20 -4.25
C VAL A 65 -4.80 -3.59 -4.85
N THR A 66 -4.92 -3.67 -6.18
CA THR A 66 -4.72 -4.91 -6.93
C THR A 66 -3.89 -4.59 -8.16
N GLY A 67 -2.81 -5.31 -8.36
CA GLY A 67 -1.94 -5.13 -9.53
C GLY A 67 -0.74 -6.04 -9.47
N GLU A 68 0.09 -6.02 -10.50
CA GLU A 68 1.28 -6.87 -10.61
C GLU A 68 2.53 -6.12 -10.15
N ASN A 69 3.48 -6.82 -9.52
CA ASN A 69 4.79 -6.26 -9.11
C ASN A 69 4.67 -4.98 -8.27
N CYS A 70 3.80 -4.99 -7.26
CA CYS A 70 3.47 -3.80 -6.49
C CYS A 70 4.66 -3.22 -5.72
N ALA A 71 5.68 -4.03 -5.39
CA ALA A 71 6.89 -3.57 -4.73
C ALA A 71 8.01 -3.06 -5.65
N SER A 72 7.83 -3.02 -6.98
CA SER A 72 8.89 -2.55 -7.89
C SER A 72 9.27 -1.09 -7.67
N LEU A 73 8.31 -0.26 -7.25
CA LEU A 73 8.50 1.11 -6.79
C LEU A 73 7.89 1.31 -5.39
N PRO A 74 8.44 2.20 -4.54
CA PRO A 74 7.88 2.46 -3.22
C PRO A 74 6.45 3.02 -3.31
N TRP A 75 5.55 2.40 -2.55
CA TRP A 75 4.23 2.96 -2.27
C TRP A 75 4.39 4.28 -1.53
N VAL A 76 3.48 5.22 -1.76
CA VAL A 76 3.46 6.51 -1.10
C VAL A 76 2.11 6.68 -0.41
N VAL A 77 2.12 6.81 0.92
CA VAL A 77 0.94 7.25 1.66
C VAL A 77 1.16 8.68 2.09
N ARG A 78 0.31 9.59 1.60
CA ARG A 78 0.47 11.03 1.76
C ARG A 78 -0.74 11.62 2.48
N THR A 79 -0.49 12.60 3.33
CA THR A 79 -1.51 13.35 4.07
C THR A 79 -1.51 14.83 3.68
N TRP A 80 -2.68 15.46 3.85
CA TRP A 80 -2.86 16.90 3.69
C TRP A 80 -3.65 17.45 4.88
N LYS A 81 -3.31 18.68 5.28
CA LYS A 81 -4.02 19.45 6.32
C LYS A 81 -4.50 20.77 5.74
N GLN A 82 -5.45 21.43 6.40
CA GLN A 82 -5.83 22.79 6.04
C GLN A 82 -4.85 23.79 6.67
N ASN A 83 -4.43 24.80 5.90
CA ASN A 83 -3.79 26.00 6.46
C ASN A 83 -4.86 26.93 7.07
N GLU A 84 -4.44 28.06 7.62
CA GLU A 84 -5.32 29.05 8.24
C GLU A 84 -6.32 29.65 7.24
N GLN A 85 -5.96 29.66 5.95
CA GLN A 85 -6.77 30.12 4.83
C GLN A 85 -7.78 29.05 4.34
N GLY A 86 -7.78 27.86 4.95
CA GLY A 86 -8.67 26.75 4.59
C GLY A 86 -8.21 25.92 3.39
N GLU A 87 -7.03 26.20 2.83
CA GLU A 87 -6.46 25.51 1.69
C GLU A 87 -5.78 24.20 2.11
N TRP A 88 -5.90 23.17 1.27
CA TRP A 88 -5.29 21.87 1.53
C TRP A 88 -3.82 21.86 1.12
N ILE A 89 -2.94 21.88 2.12
CA ILE A 89 -1.49 21.81 1.92
C ILE A 89 -0.96 20.42 2.28
N HIS A 90 0.12 20.01 1.63
CA HIS A 90 0.81 18.77 1.96
C HIS A 90 1.26 18.80 3.42
N ALA A 91 0.98 17.73 4.17
CA ALA A 91 1.36 17.61 5.57
C ALA A 91 2.59 16.71 5.70
N LYS A 92 2.44 15.42 5.44
CA LYS A 92 3.48 14.39 5.59
C LYS A 92 3.29 13.26 4.59
N GLU A 93 4.32 12.46 4.41
CA GLU A 93 4.24 11.21 3.66
C GLU A 93 5.15 10.14 4.25
N VAL A 94 4.80 8.89 4.00
CA VAL A 94 5.64 7.71 4.27
C VAL A 94 5.75 6.89 3.00
N LYS A 95 6.90 6.23 2.83
CA LYS A 95 7.19 5.37 1.68
C LYS A 95 7.66 4.00 2.13
N ALA A 96 7.21 2.97 1.42
CA ALA A 96 7.66 1.60 1.61
C ALA A 96 7.44 0.77 0.35
N LYS A 97 8.30 -0.22 0.10
CA LYS A 97 8.04 -1.25 -0.91
C LYS A 97 7.22 -2.37 -0.28
N LEU A 98 5.99 -2.52 -0.75
CA LEU A 98 4.98 -3.40 -0.19
C LEU A 98 4.48 -4.36 -1.27
N ASP A 99 4.39 -5.65 -0.94
CA ASP A 99 3.84 -6.66 -1.84
C ASP A 99 3.04 -7.74 -1.09
N GLY A 100 2.31 -8.57 -1.85
CA GLY A 100 1.62 -9.75 -1.35
C GLY A 100 0.10 -9.66 -1.37
N ARG A 101 -0.53 -10.62 -0.69
CA ARG A 101 -1.99 -10.80 -0.66
C ARG A 101 -2.49 -10.81 0.76
N GLY A 102 -3.25 -9.78 1.13
CA GLY A 102 -3.78 -9.65 2.48
C GLY A 102 -4.13 -8.22 2.83
N TRP A 103 -3.70 -7.76 4.00
CA TRP A 103 -4.03 -6.42 4.48
C TRP A 103 -2.90 -5.79 5.28
N LEU A 104 -2.86 -4.46 5.26
CA LEU A 104 -1.99 -3.66 6.11
C LEU A 104 -2.76 -2.50 6.74
N ARG A 105 -2.32 -2.02 7.90
CA ARG A 105 -2.91 -0.87 8.60
C ARG A 105 -1.98 0.32 8.52
N VAL A 106 -2.53 1.46 8.11
CA VAL A 106 -1.87 2.77 8.22
C VAL A 106 -2.60 3.59 9.27
N ILE A 107 -1.87 4.12 10.24
CA ILE A 107 -2.39 5.01 11.28
C ILE A 107 -1.89 6.43 11.05
N VAL A 108 -2.76 7.42 11.26
CA VAL A 108 -2.42 8.85 11.25
C VAL A 108 -2.85 9.47 12.58
N GLY A 109 -1.90 10.10 13.29
CA GLY A 109 -2.11 10.82 14.55
C GLY A 109 -2.19 12.33 14.37
N ASP A 110 -2.03 13.07 15.48
CA ASP A 110 -2.13 14.54 15.52
C ASP A 110 -1.01 15.24 14.74
N ASP A 111 0.12 14.58 14.53
CA ASP A 111 1.26 15.05 13.73
C ASP A 111 1.06 14.89 12.22
N TYR A 112 -0.07 14.29 11.81
CA TYR A 112 -0.42 13.92 10.44
C TYR A 112 0.55 12.93 9.77
N MET A 113 1.48 12.33 10.50
CA MET A 113 2.44 11.38 9.95
C MET A 113 1.75 10.03 9.74
N PRO A 114 1.63 9.54 8.49
CA PRO A 114 1.16 8.18 8.25
C PRO A 114 2.23 7.18 8.69
N PHE A 115 1.81 6.14 9.41
CA PHE A 115 2.68 5.07 9.88
C PHE A 115 2.10 3.69 9.55
N PHE A 116 2.93 2.83 8.94
CA PHE A 116 2.59 1.43 8.67
C PHE A 116 2.76 0.62 9.97
N MET A 117 1.67 0.08 10.50
CA MET A 117 1.67 -0.65 11.78
C MET A 117 1.50 -2.16 11.59
N ASP A 118 0.26 -2.63 11.44
CA ASP A 118 -0.06 -4.05 11.42
C ASP A 118 -0.12 -4.55 9.97
N ARG A 119 0.27 -5.79 9.74
CA ARG A 119 0.16 -6.42 8.41
C ARG A 119 -0.05 -7.93 8.52
N SER A 120 -0.77 -8.48 7.54
CA SER A 120 -0.98 -9.92 7.37
C SER A 120 -0.97 -10.24 5.89
N GLY A 121 -0.10 -11.16 5.47
CA GLY A 121 0.05 -11.54 4.06
C GLY A 121 0.68 -10.44 3.19
N VAL A 122 1.22 -9.37 3.79
CA VAL A 122 1.90 -8.27 3.10
C VAL A 122 3.36 -8.21 3.55
N SER A 123 4.27 -8.37 2.60
CA SER A 123 5.71 -8.17 2.81
C SER A 123 6.05 -6.67 2.74
N CYS A 124 7.08 -6.28 3.47
CA CYS A 124 7.70 -4.97 3.35
C CYS A 124 9.19 -5.19 3.21
N SER A 125 9.74 -4.85 2.05
CA SER A 125 11.15 -5.10 1.70
C SER A 125 12.04 -3.87 1.87
N GLU A 126 11.44 -2.67 1.90
CA GLU A 126 12.15 -1.41 2.03
C GLU A 126 11.23 -0.34 2.65
N GLY A 127 11.80 0.59 3.42
CA GLY A 127 11.08 1.69 4.07
C GLY A 127 10.70 1.38 5.52
N PHE A 128 9.99 2.33 6.14
CA PHE A 128 9.64 2.24 7.55
C PHE A 128 8.31 1.49 7.74
N CYS A 129 8.42 0.18 7.94
CA CYS A 129 7.32 -0.72 8.25
C CYS A 129 7.55 -1.31 9.64
N GLY A 130 6.54 -1.25 10.52
CA GLY A 130 6.58 -1.94 11.81
C GLY A 130 6.84 -3.44 11.71
#